data_AF-A0A919MCS4-F1
#
_entry.id   AF-A0A919MCS4-F1
#
_cell.length_a   1.000
_cell.length_b   1.000
_cell.length_c   1.000
_cell.angle_alpha   90.00
_cell.angle_beta   90.00
_cell.angle_gamma   90.00
#
_symmetry.space_group_name_H-M   'P 1'
#
loop_
_entity.id
_entity.type
_entity.pdbx_description
1 polymer ?
#
loop_
_entity_poly.entity_id
_entity_poly.type
_entity_poly.pdbx_seq_one_letter_code
_entity_poly.pdbx_strand_id
1 'polypeptide(L)'
;MPAKPRPHSGGEGADSPQTPRPRPSARSIRSGHDDLGVEVQGGRVGNERSLTMPTAESGGRPIGTPTTPQPGDDGSVRRSLELESETAILLADRGYRVHLNPSKSEVAEARLATGDSGNPLKNPDYLIEGRVFDCYAPTEPAKNVRGIHWEVKNKVVTKRQTQRVVVNLADWAGDMVALRKQFADWPIEGLKELKAITPAGDLVQIDLPSSPTESVRRGD
;
A
#
# COMPACT_ATOMS: atom_id res chain seq x y z
N MET A 1 26.28 5.95 -59.75
CA MET A 1 25.09 6.53 -60.42
C MET A 1 24.10 5.40 -60.69
N PRO A 2 22.78 5.60 -60.68
CA PRO A 2 21.94 6.78 -60.34
C PRO A 2 20.97 6.43 -59.17
N ALA A 3 19.98 7.19 -58.74
CA ALA A 3 19.71 8.62 -58.55
C ALA A 3 18.41 8.65 -57.71
N LYS A 4 18.23 9.68 -56.88
CA LYS A 4 16.90 10.04 -56.33
C LYS A 4 15.94 10.35 -57.50
N PRO A 5 14.63 10.32 -57.23
CA PRO A 5 13.94 11.62 -57.22
C PRO A 5 12.94 11.80 -56.05
N ARG A 6 13.04 12.95 -55.39
CA ARG A 6 11.92 13.87 -55.06
C ARG A 6 11.96 14.96 -56.17
N PRO A 7 10.87 15.66 -56.58
CA PRO A 7 10.22 16.67 -55.73
C PRO A 7 8.74 17.08 -55.98
N HIS A 8 8.20 17.77 -54.96
CA HIS A 8 7.37 19.00 -54.91
C HIS A 8 6.11 19.24 -55.78
N SER A 9 5.02 19.65 -55.10
CA SER A 9 4.21 20.89 -55.28
C SER A 9 2.88 20.66 -54.55
N GLY A 10 2.15 21.58 -53.91
CA GLY A 10 2.12 23.01 -53.60
C GLY A 10 0.85 23.14 -52.72
N GLY A 11 0.72 24.01 -51.73
CA GLY A 11 0.82 25.47 -51.75
C GLY A 11 -0.35 26.01 -50.92
N GLU A 12 -0.08 27.08 -50.14
CA GLU A 12 -1.02 28.11 -49.66
C GLU A 12 -2.08 27.70 -48.62
N GLY A 13 -2.40 28.45 -47.56
CA GLY A 13 -2.18 29.85 -47.22
C GLY A 13 -3.37 30.33 -46.34
N ALA A 14 -3.20 31.43 -45.62
CA ALA A 14 -4.17 32.16 -44.77
C ALA A 14 -4.37 31.60 -43.35
N ASP A 15 -3.75 32.17 -42.31
CA ASP A 15 -3.88 33.54 -41.75
C ASP A 15 -5.14 33.72 -40.88
N SER A 16 -4.89 34.25 -39.68
CA SER A 16 -5.83 34.36 -38.56
C SER A 16 -6.83 35.51 -38.78
N PRO A 17 -7.87 35.65 -37.94
CA PRO A 17 -7.67 36.61 -36.85
C PRO A 17 -8.34 36.25 -35.51
N GLN A 18 -7.61 36.56 -34.44
CA GLN A 18 -8.15 36.79 -33.09
C GLN A 18 -9.12 37.97 -33.11
N THR A 19 -10.18 37.89 -32.31
CA THR A 19 -10.97 39.07 -31.89
C THR A 19 -11.29 39.03 -30.39
N PRO A 20 -11.49 40.21 -29.76
CA PRO A 20 -11.05 40.46 -28.39
C PRO A 20 -12.17 40.44 -27.32
N ARG A 21 -11.71 40.48 -26.06
CA ARG A 21 -12.47 40.57 -24.80
C ARG A 21 -13.48 41.74 -24.75
N PRO A 22 -14.50 41.61 -23.88
CA PRO A 22 -15.08 42.77 -23.20
C PRO A 22 -14.96 42.71 -21.66
N ARG A 23 -14.48 43.81 -21.09
CA ARG A 23 -14.82 44.44 -19.78
C ARG A 23 -14.71 45.96 -20.05
N PRO A 24 -15.32 46.90 -19.29
CA PRO A 24 -15.81 46.79 -17.90
C PRO A 24 -17.14 47.54 -17.61
N SER A 25 -17.71 47.38 -16.41
CA SER A 25 -18.36 48.50 -15.69
C SER A 25 -18.52 48.21 -14.21
N ALA A 26 -18.32 49.26 -13.42
CA ALA A 26 -18.08 49.28 -11.97
C ALA A 26 -19.32 49.62 -11.12
N ARG A 27 -19.12 49.58 -9.79
CA ARG A 27 -19.88 50.09 -8.61
C ARG A 27 -20.54 48.99 -7.76
N SER A 28 -20.58 49.03 -6.43
CA SER A 28 -20.09 49.97 -5.42
C SER A 28 -20.05 49.30 -4.02
N ILE A 29 -19.06 49.71 -3.24
CA ILE A 29 -18.78 49.70 -1.78
C ILE A 29 -19.94 49.38 -0.78
N ARG A 30 -19.61 48.56 0.23
CA ARG A 30 -19.86 48.70 1.71
C ARG A 30 -19.36 47.40 2.40
N SER A 31 -18.28 47.36 3.19
CA SER A 31 -17.99 47.83 4.57
C SER A 31 -18.82 47.17 5.69
N GLY A 32 -18.11 46.56 6.67
CA GLY A 32 -18.60 46.07 7.98
C GLY A 32 -18.51 44.55 8.14
N HIS A 33 -17.42 43.99 8.69
CA HIS A 33 -17.11 43.72 10.11
C HIS A 33 -17.74 42.42 10.68
N ASP A 34 -16.94 41.77 11.53
CA ASP A 34 -17.19 40.61 12.41
C ASP A 34 -16.72 39.26 11.83
N ASP A 35 -15.46 38.89 12.08
CA ASP A 35 -14.97 38.22 13.29
C ASP A 35 -15.62 36.84 13.47
N LEU A 36 -14.84 35.81 13.14
CA LEU A 36 -14.62 34.59 13.93
C LEU A 36 -13.55 33.79 13.20
N GLY A 37 -12.31 33.91 13.71
CA GLY A 37 -11.19 33.11 13.29
C GLY A 37 -11.48 31.62 13.51
N VAL A 38 -11.44 30.85 12.43
CA VAL A 38 -11.18 29.42 12.53
C VAL A 38 -9.69 29.28 12.36
N GLU A 39 -9.00 29.12 13.49
CA GLU A 39 -7.62 28.67 13.53
C GLU A 39 -7.48 27.43 12.64
N VAL A 40 -6.65 27.55 11.60
CA VAL A 40 -6.13 26.40 10.88
C VAL A 40 -5.11 25.74 11.81
N GLN A 41 -5.58 24.93 12.75
CA GLN A 41 -4.76 23.88 13.36
C GLN A 41 -4.47 22.89 12.21
N GLY A 42 -3.25 22.79 11.67
CA GLY A 42 -2.00 22.77 12.40
C GLY A 42 -1.82 21.37 12.99
N GLY A 43 -1.27 20.45 12.19
CA GLY A 43 -0.80 19.14 12.66
C GLY A 43 -1.73 17.98 12.37
N ARG A 44 -1.63 17.39 11.17
CA ARG A 44 -1.82 15.93 11.06
C ARG A 44 -0.64 15.27 11.76
N VAL A 45 -0.72 15.16 13.08
CA VAL A 45 0.05 14.15 13.81
C VAL A 45 -0.53 12.83 13.33
N GLY A 46 0.14 12.20 12.37
CA GLY A 46 -0.26 10.90 11.85
C GLY A 46 -0.35 9.95 13.04
N ASN A 47 -1.56 9.48 13.34
CA ASN A 47 -1.72 8.41 14.31
C ASN A 47 -0.96 7.20 13.74
N GLU A 48 0.17 6.86 14.38
CA GLU A 48 1.10 5.79 13.95
C GLU A 48 0.42 4.41 13.83
N ARG A 49 -0.82 4.28 14.31
CA ARG A 49 -1.64 3.06 14.28
C ARG A 49 -2.96 3.21 13.52
N SER A 50 -3.06 4.17 12.61
CA SER A 50 -4.23 4.23 11.73
C SER A 50 -4.26 2.97 10.86
N LEU A 51 -5.11 2.00 11.25
CA LEU A 51 -5.33 0.77 10.51
C LEU A 51 -5.76 1.08 9.08
N THR A 52 -5.37 0.22 8.16
CA THR A 52 -5.71 0.36 6.75
C THR A 52 -7.15 -0.10 6.53
N MET A 53 -8.01 0.85 6.13
CA MET A 53 -9.44 0.64 5.87
C MET A 53 -9.75 0.79 4.38
N PRO A 54 -10.70 0.02 3.82
CA PRO A 54 -11.06 0.11 2.41
C PRO A 54 -11.68 1.48 2.10
N THR A 55 -11.34 2.05 0.94
CA THR A 55 -11.89 3.34 0.47
C THR A 55 -12.65 3.25 -0.85
N ALA A 56 -12.62 2.09 -1.51
CA ALA A 56 -13.37 1.82 -2.73
C ALA A 56 -14.62 0.98 -2.44
N GLU A 57 -15.52 0.92 -3.42
CA GLU A 57 -16.65 0.00 -3.40
C GLU A 57 -16.16 -1.45 -3.54
N SER A 58 -16.91 -2.40 -2.98
CA SER A 58 -16.66 -3.83 -3.18
C SER A 58 -16.79 -4.24 -4.65
N GLY A 59 -16.11 -5.32 -5.04
CA GLY A 59 -16.01 -5.78 -6.43
C GLY A 59 -14.91 -5.10 -7.25
N GLY A 60 -13.97 -4.43 -6.58
CA GLY A 60 -12.79 -3.83 -7.20
C GLY A 60 -11.80 -4.87 -7.76
N ARG A 61 -10.81 -4.39 -8.51
CA ARG A 61 -9.68 -5.20 -9.00
C ARG A 61 -8.36 -4.55 -8.63
N PRO A 62 -7.31 -5.35 -8.32
CA PRO A 62 -5.98 -4.80 -8.12
C PRO A 62 -5.44 -4.23 -9.44
N ILE A 63 -4.59 -3.22 -9.33
CA ILE A 63 -3.79 -2.70 -10.45
C ILE A 63 -2.35 -3.22 -10.35
N GLY A 64 -1.55 -3.01 -11.40
CA GLY A 64 -0.19 -3.54 -11.50
C GLY A 64 -0.15 -4.94 -12.10
N THR A 65 1.06 -5.48 -12.26
CA THR A 65 1.28 -6.77 -12.91
C THR A 65 1.71 -7.80 -11.87
N PRO A 66 0.96 -8.90 -11.66
CA PRO A 66 1.38 -9.96 -10.74
C PRO A 66 2.70 -10.62 -11.14
N THR A 67 3.45 -11.10 -10.17
CA THR A 67 4.66 -11.88 -10.43
C THR A 67 4.27 -13.23 -11.03
N THR A 68 4.80 -13.55 -12.22
CA THR A 68 4.50 -14.81 -12.90
C THR A 68 5.56 -15.86 -12.55
N PRO A 69 5.17 -17.08 -12.13
CA PRO A 69 6.12 -18.15 -11.89
C PRO A 69 6.92 -18.50 -13.16
N GLN A 70 8.19 -18.83 -12.98
CA GLN A 70 9.10 -19.17 -14.07
C GLN A 70 9.08 -20.67 -14.39
N PRO A 71 9.41 -21.06 -15.64
CA PRO A 71 9.67 -22.45 -15.98
C PRO A 71 10.82 -23.00 -15.12
N GLY A 72 10.50 -23.90 -14.20
CA GLY A 72 11.46 -24.52 -13.28
C GLY A 72 11.25 -24.21 -11.80
N ASP A 73 10.40 -23.23 -11.46
CA ASP A 73 10.03 -22.98 -10.06
C ASP A 73 9.40 -24.24 -9.45
N ASP A 74 9.63 -24.53 -8.17
CA ASP A 74 8.96 -25.67 -7.54
C ASP A 74 7.49 -25.37 -7.25
N GLY A 75 6.71 -26.40 -6.90
CA GLY A 75 5.28 -26.23 -6.61
C GLY A 75 4.98 -25.27 -5.46
N SER A 76 5.87 -25.16 -4.47
CA SER A 76 5.70 -24.28 -3.30
C SER A 76 5.90 -22.81 -3.69
N VAL A 77 6.90 -22.53 -4.53
CA VAL A 77 7.14 -21.20 -5.11
C VAL A 77 5.98 -20.77 -5.99
N ARG A 78 5.52 -21.64 -6.92
CA ARG A 78 4.35 -21.32 -7.77
C ARG A 78 3.11 -21.00 -6.94
N ARG A 79 2.81 -21.84 -5.95
CA ARG A 79 1.64 -21.64 -5.08
C ARG A 79 1.75 -20.36 -4.26
N SER A 80 2.95 -19.99 -3.81
CA SER A 80 3.17 -18.74 -3.09
C SER A 80 2.84 -17.51 -3.94
N LEU A 81 3.24 -17.51 -5.21
CA LEU A 81 2.95 -16.42 -6.17
C LEU A 81 1.46 -16.35 -6.56
N GLU A 82 0.80 -17.51 -6.67
CA GLU A 82 -0.65 -17.59 -6.84
C GLU A 82 -1.38 -17.00 -5.65
N LEU A 83 -0.99 -17.38 -4.42
CA LEU A 83 -1.59 -16.86 -3.18
C LEU A 83 -1.36 -15.37 -2.98
N GLU A 84 -0.24 -14.82 -3.45
CA GLU A 84 0.00 -13.36 -3.53
C GLU A 84 -1.05 -12.69 -4.43
N SER A 85 -1.25 -13.22 -5.64
CA SER A 85 -2.23 -12.70 -6.58
C SER A 85 -3.67 -12.82 -6.07
N GLU A 86 -4.04 -13.98 -5.51
CA GLU A 86 -5.34 -14.23 -4.90
C GLU A 86 -5.62 -13.28 -3.72
N THR A 87 -4.60 -12.99 -2.90
CA THR A 87 -4.68 -12.02 -1.80
C THR A 87 -5.05 -10.63 -2.31
N ALA A 88 -4.35 -10.16 -3.35
CA ALA A 88 -4.61 -8.85 -3.93
C ALA A 88 -6.02 -8.74 -4.54
N ILE A 89 -6.49 -9.79 -5.22
CA ILE A 89 -7.85 -9.87 -5.76
C ILE A 89 -8.87 -9.80 -4.62
N LEU A 90 -8.68 -10.61 -3.58
CA LEU A 90 -9.60 -10.68 -2.44
C LEU A 90 -9.70 -9.34 -1.69
N LEU A 91 -8.57 -8.66 -1.51
CA LEU A 91 -8.54 -7.33 -0.88
C LEU A 91 -9.26 -6.29 -1.76
N ALA A 92 -9.01 -6.29 -3.07
CA ALA A 92 -9.67 -5.37 -3.97
C ALA A 92 -11.18 -5.60 -4.07
N ASP A 93 -11.60 -6.86 -4.09
CA ASP A 93 -13.01 -7.25 -4.01
C ASP A 93 -13.67 -6.75 -2.71
N ARG A 94 -12.91 -6.70 -1.61
CA ARG A 94 -13.35 -6.12 -0.32
C ARG A 94 -13.26 -4.59 -0.25
N GLY A 95 -13.04 -3.90 -1.37
CA GLY A 95 -13.05 -2.44 -1.46
C GLY A 95 -11.72 -1.77 -1.14
N TYR A 96 -10.63 -2.52 -1.03
CA TYR A 96 -9.30 -1.92 -0.92
C TYR A 96 -8.76 -1.50 -2.28
N ARG A 97 -8.11 -0.34 -2.35
CA ARG A 97 -7.27 0.01 -3.50
C ARG A 97 -5.93 -0.72 -3.36
N VAL A 98 -5.68 -1.69 -4.23
CA VAL A 98 -4.47 -2.53 -4.20
C VAL A 98 -3.66 -2.32 -5.47
N HIS A 99 -2.38 -1.96 -5.31
CA HIS A 99 -1.39 -1.93 -6.39
C HIS A 99 -0.35 -3.02 -6.15
N LEU A 100 -0.28 -3.99 -7.05
CA LEU A 100 0.70 -5.07 -7.10
C LEU A 100 2.05 -4.59 -7.65
N ASN A 101 3.14 -5.11 -7.08
CA ASN A 101 4.50 -4.89 -7.56
C ASN A 101 4.83 -3.41 -7.84
N PRO A 102 4.61 -2.52 -6.85
CA PRO A 102 4.87 -1.09 -7.02
C PRO A 102 6.35 -0.84 -7.35
N SER A 103 6.61 0.20 -8.14
CA SER A 103 7.96 0.65 -8.43
C SER A 103 8.66 1.18 -7.17
N LYS A 104 9.99 1.21 -7.18
CA LYS A 104 10.77 1.74 -6.05
C LYS A 104 10.45 3.20 -5.71
N SER A 105 10.12 4.01 -6.70
CA SER A 105 9.68 5.39 -6.51
C SER A 105 8.33 5.46 -5.79
N GLU A 106 7.36 4.66 -6.22
CA GLU A 106 6.04 4.62 -5.57
C GLU A 106 6.14 4.12 -4.12
N VAL A 107 6.99 3.12 -3.86
CA VAL A 107 7.28 2.66 -2.49
C VAL A 107 7.94 3.75 -1.65
N ALA A 108 8.87 4.52 -2.22
CA ALA A 108 9.53 5.62 -1.51
C ALA A 108 8.54 6.75 -1.19
N GLU A 109 7.68 7.12 -2.14
CA GLU A 109 6.63 8.12 -1.94
C GLU A 109 5.60 7.67 -0.89
N ALA A 110 5.15 6.40 -0.96
CA ALA A 110 4.25 5.82 0.03
C ALA A 110 4.83 5.88 1.44
N ARG A 111 6.09 5.44 1.62
CA ARG A 111 6.81 5.48 2.91
C ARG A 111 6.94 6.90 3.45
N LEU A 112 7.27 7.86 2.57
CA LEU A 112 7.36 9.27 2.96
C LEU A 112 5.99 9.80 3.43
N ALA A 113 4.91 9.48 2.71
CA ALA A 113 3.57 9.94 3.03
C ALA A 113 3.02 9.33 4.34
N THR A 114 3.42 8.11 4.68
CA THR A 114 2.90 7.37 5.85
C THR A 114 3.82 7.44 7.06
N GLY A 115 5.02 8.01 6.94
CA GLY A 115 6.05 7.94 7.97
C GLY A 115 6.54 6.50 8.20
N ASP A 116 6.48 5.65 7.18
CA ASP A 116 7.05 4.31 7.26
C ASP A 116 8.52 4.31 6.88
N SER A 117 9.24 3.31 7.36
CA SER A 117 10.63 3.05 7.04
C SER A 117 10.79 1.67 6.42
N GLY A 118 11.89 1.48 5.71
CA GLY A 118 12.23 0.20 5.11
C GLY A 118 13.51 0.30 4.29
N ASN A 119 14.04 -0.84 3.90
CA ASN A 119 15.21 -0.91 3.03
C ASN A 119 14.78 -0.51 1.60
N PRO A 120 15.39 0.53 0.98
CA PRO A 120 15.04 0.98 -0.38
C PRO A 120 15.43 -0.01 -1.48
N LEU A 121 16.25 -1.02 -1.16
CA LEU A 121 16.62 -2.09 -2.09
C LEU A 121 15.60 -3.22 -2.16
N LYS A 122 14.56 -3.19 -1.30
CA LYS A 122 13.51 -4.21 -1.26
C LYS A 122 12.32 -3.79 -2.12
N ASN A 123 11.68 -4.79 -2.71
CA ASN A 123 10.45 -4.65 -3.49
C ASN A 123 9.33 -5.32 -2.67
N PRO A 124 8.55 -4.57 -1.90
CA PRO A 124 7.37 -5.10 -1.22
C PRO A 124 6.27 -5.40 -2.24
N ASP A 125 5.36 -6.32 -1.90
CA ASP A 125 4.39 -6.85 -2.85
C ASP A 125 3.28 -5.85 -3.18
N TYR A 126 2.83 -5.05 -2.21
CA TYR A 126 1.64 -4.21 -2.36
C TYR A 126 1.81 -2.77 -1.91
N LEU A 127 1.09 -1.87 -2.58
CA LEU A 127 0.50 -0.70 -1.94
C LEU A 127 -0.99 -0.95 -1.70
N ILE A 128 -1.41 -0.97 -0.44
CA ILE A 128 -2.82 -1.07 -0.05
C ILE A 128 -3.21 0.28 0.53
N GLU A 129 -4.12 0.99 -0.15
CA GLU A 129 -4.55 2.35 0.25
C GLU A 129 -3.34 3.29 0.47
N GLY A 130 -2.36 3.19 -0.44
CA GLY A 130 -1.12 3.96 -0.40
C GLY A 130 -0.12 3.55 0.70
N ARG A 131 -0.34 2.45 1.43
CA ARG A 131 0.59 1.92 2.44
C ARG A 131 1.32 0.70 1.92
N VAL A 132 2.61 0.62 2.24
CA VAL A 132 3.44 -0.53 1.91
C VAL A 132 3.03 -1.75 2.72
N PHE A 133 2.72 -2.84 2.02
CA PHE A 133 2.47 -4.17 2.59
C PHE A 133 3.32 -5.21 1.88
N ASP A 134 3.61 -6.28 2.59
CA ASP A 134 4.21 -7.50 2.05
C ASP A 134 3.24 -8.66 2.32
N CYS A 135 3.17 -9.62 1.40
CA CYS A 135 2.40 -10.84 1.54
C CYS A 135 3.25 -11.92 2.20
N TYR A 136 2.62 -12.74 3.02
CA TYR A 136 3.21 -13.99 3.45
C TYR A 136 2.16 -15.09 3.43
N ALA A 137 2.41 -16.14 2.67
CA ALA A 137 1.61 -17.34 2.66
C ALA A 137 2.48 -18.52 3.13
N PRO A 138 2.13 -19.21 4.23
CA PRO A 138 2.83 -20.42 4.61
C PRO A 138 2.45 -21.54 3.64
N THR A 139 3.33 -21.86 2.70
CA THR A 139 3.22 -23.00 1.79
C THR A 139 3.98 -24.21 2.32
N GLU A 140 3.89 -25.34 1.59
CA GLU A 140 4.50 -26.60 2.01
C GLU A 140 6.04 -26.52 2.11
N PRO A 141 6.65 -27.13 3.15
CA PRO A 141 5.99 -27.79 4.29
C PRO A 141 5.29 -26.81 5.24
N ALA A 142 4.06 -27.12 5.64
CA ALA A 142 3.25 -26.26 6.51
C ALA A 142 4.00 -25.81 7.78
N LYS A 143 3.98 -24.50 8.06
CA LYS A 143 4.64 -23.90 9.23
C LYS A 143 3.73 -23.94 10.45
N ASN A 144 4.32 -24.17 11.62
CA ASN A 144 3.62 -23.94 12.88
C ASN A 144 3.48 -22.43 13.19
N VAL A 145 2.68 -22.11 14.20
CA VAL A 145 2.40 -20.73 14.64
C VAL A 145 3.68 -19.91 14.89
N ARG A 146 4.67 -20.49 15.56
CA ARG A 146 5.96 -19.84 15.82
C ARG A 146 6.75 -19.58 14.52
N GLY A 147 6.67 -20.50 13.56
CA GLY A 147 7.28 -20.36 12.25
C GLY A 147 6.68 -19.19 11.47
N ILE A 148 5.35 -19.06 11.45
CA ILE A 148 4.66 -17.92 10.83
C ILE A 148 5.09 -16.61 11.48
N HIS A 149 5.07 -16.55 12.81
CA HIS A 149 5.54 -15.38 13.56
C HIS A 149 6.98 -15.01 13.21
N TRP A 150 7.87 -15.99 13.12
CA TRP A 150 9.27 -15.77 12.77
C TRP A 150 9.43 -15.22 11.36
N GLU A 151 8.67 -15.72 10.36
CA GLU A 151 8.76 -15.21 8.98
C GLU A 151 8.28 -13.75 8.89
N VAL A 152 7.19 -13.42 9.58
CA VAL A 152 6.71 -12.03 9.70
C VAL A 152 7.78 -11.17 10.36
N LYS A 153 8.36 -11.61 11.47
CA LYS A 153 9.45 -10.90 12.15
C LYS A 153 10.66 -10.72 11.24
N ASN A 154 11.02 -11.74 10.47
CA ASN A 154 12.15 -11.70 9.56
C ASN A 154 11.93 -10.66 8.44
N LYS A 155 10.72 -10.57 7.86
CA LYS A 155 10.36 -9.54 6.87
C LYS A 155 10.47 -8.13 7.45
N VAL A 156 9.98 -7.91 8.67
CA VAL A 156 9.89 -6.59 9.31
C VAL A 156 11.23 -6.14 9.90
N VAL A 157 11.85 -6.96 10.73
CA VAL A 157 13.02 -6.57 11.55
C VAL A 157 14.31 -6.81 10.80
N THR A 158 14.52 -8.03 10.29
CA THR A 158 15.80 -8.42 9.67
C THR A 158 15.91 -7.87 8.25
N LYS A 159 14.91 -8.13 7.41
CA LYS A 159 14.93 -7.72 5.99
C LYS A 159 14.51 -6.27 5.80
N ARG A 160 13.80 -5.68 6.78
CA ARG A 160 13.23 -4.33 6.74
C ARG A 160 12.45 -4.08 5.44
N GLN A 161 11.68 -5.08 5.00
CA GLN A 161 10.89 -5.02 3.76
C GLN A 161 9.64 -4.17 3.93
N THR A 162 8.96 -4.35 5.05
CA THR A 162 7.66 -3.72 5.33
C THR A 162 7.50 -3.49 6.83
N GLN A 163 6.48 -2.70 7.18
CA GLN A 163 5.96 -2.56 8.54
C GLN A 163 4.54 -3.10 8.65
N ARG A 164 3.95 -3.58 7.56
CA ARG A 164 2.60 -4.15 7.52
C ARG A 164 2.58 -5.41 6.68
N VAL A 165 1.89 -6.42 7.17
CA VAL A 165 1.86 -7.73 6.51
C VAL A 165 0.43 -8.21 6.35
N VAL A 166 0.13 -8.77 5.19
CA VAL A 166 -1.04 -9.63 5.00
C VAL A 166 -0.56 -11.07 5.02
N VAL A 167 -1.08 -11.86 5.94
CA VAL A 167 -0.80 -13.29 6.01
C VAL A 167 -1.94 -14.05 5.34
N ASN A 168 -1.68 -14.67 4.20
CA ASN A 168 -2.67 -15.52 3.55
C ASN A 168 -2.59 -16.93 4.12
N LEU A 169 -3.61 -17.33 4.88
CA LEU A 169 -3.69 -18.63 5.55
C LEU A 169 -4.62 -19.60 4.81
N ALA A 170 -4.94 -19.36 3.54
CA ALA A 170 -5.86 -20.20 2.75
C ALA A 170 -5.49 -21.69 2.82
N ASP A 171 -4.19 -22.00 2.71
CA ASP A 171 -3.68 -23.38 2.73
C ASP A 171 -3.19 -23.83 4.12
N TRP A 172 -3.40 -23.02 5.17
CA TRP A 172 -2.88 -23.29 6.51
C TRP A 172 -3.91 -23.93 7.43
N ALA A 173 -3.64 -25.16 7.86
CA ALA A 173 -4.53 -25.94 8.73
C ALA A 173 -4.27 -25.78 10.25
N GLY A 174 -3.59 -24.71 10.67
CA GLY A 174 -3.26 -24.48 12.08
C GLY A 174 -4.34 -23.75 12.89
N ASP A 175 -4.02 -23.48 14.15
CA ASP A 175 -4.95 -22.86 15.10
C ASP A 175 -4.87 -21.32 15.07
N MET A 176 -5.96 -20.69 14.60
CA MET A 176 -6.13 -19.23 14.56
C MET A 176 -6.09 -18.56 15.94
N VAL A 177 -6.58 -19.22 16.99
CA VAL A 177 -6.55 -18.68 18.36
C VAL A 177 -5.11 -18.66 18.87
N ALA A 178 -4.38 -19.74 18.67
CA ALA A 178 -2.95 -19.80 18.99
C ALA A 178 -2.13 -18.78 18.17
N LEU A 179 -2.47 -18.57 16.90
CA LEU A 179 -1.82 -17.57 16.05
C LEU A 179 -2.02 -16.15 16.59
N ARG A 180 -3.26 -15.77 16.90
CA ARG A 180 -3.57 -14.46 17.51
C ARG A 180 -2.82 -14.28 18.83
N LYS A 181 -2.85 -15.30 19.70
CA LYS A 181 -2.13 -15.30 20.98
C LYS A 181 -0.62 -15.13 20.79
N GLN A 182 -0.02 -15.79 19.80
CA GLN A 182 1.41 -15.68 19.50
C GLN A 182 1.83 -14.25 19.15
N PHE A 183 1.05 -13.52 18.34
CA PHE A 183 1.36 -12.12 18.02
C PHE A 183 1.05 -11.16 19.17
N ALA A 184 0.08 -11.48 20.03
CA ALA A 184 -0.22 -10.71 21.23
C ALA A 184 0.88 -10.85 22.31
N ASP A 185 1.31 -12.08 22.58
CA ASP A 185 2.32 -12.38 23.62
C ASP A 185 3.73 -11.97 23.19
N TRP A 186 4.02 -12.02 21.89
CA TRP A 186 5.35 -11.77 21.34
C TRP A 186 5.29 -10.66 20.29
N PRO A 187 5.16 -9.38 20.72
CA PRO A 187 5.19 -8.24 19.82
C PRO A 187 6.40 -8.26 18.88
N ILE A 188 6.19 -7.86 17.64
CA ILE A 188 7.27 -7.65 16.66
C ILE A 188 7.53 -6.16 16.56
N GLU A 189 8.75 -5.76 16.93
CA GLU A 189 9.18 -4.36 16.81
C GLU A 189 9.05 -3.88 15.36
N GLY A 190 8.44 -2.71 15.18
CA GLY A 190 8.24 -2.08 13.88
C GLY A 190 7.07 -2.65 13.05
N LEU A 191 6.40 -3.72 13.49
CA LEU A 191 5.17 -4.21 12.86
C LEU A 191 4.00 -3.32 13.30
N LYS A 192 3.48 -2.53 12.36
CA LYS A 192 2.36 -1.58 12.57
C LYS A 192 1.00 -2.22 12.33
N GLU A 193 0.90 -3.19 11.42
CA GLU A 193 -0.38 -3.79 11.06
C GLU A 193 -0.22 -5.23 10.56
N LEU A 194 -1.11 -6.10 11.01
CA LEU A 194 -1.18 -7.49 10.57
C LEU A 194 -2.62 -7.87 10.21
N LYS A 195 -2.87 -8.16 8.94
CA LYS A 195 -4.13 -8.73 8.47
C LYS A 195 -3.91 -10.20 8.15
N ALA A 196 -4.95 -11.01 8.27
CA ALA A 196 -4.93 -12.40 7.82
C ALA A 196 -6.13 -12.71 6.93
N ILE A 197 -5.92 -13.52 5.90
CA ILE A 197 -6.99 -14.19 5.16
C ILE A 197 -7.10 -15.60 5.76
N THR A 198 -8.26 -15.94 6.32
CA THR A 198 -8.47 -17.27 6.94
C THR A 198 -8.62 -18.36 5.87
N PRO A 199 -8.53 -19.66 6.25
CA PRO A 199 -8.89 -20.76 5.35
C PRO A 199 -10.31 -20.67 4.78
N ALA A 200 -11.24 -20.01 5.48
CA ALA A 200 -12.59 -19.77 5.00
C ALA A 200 -12.70 -18.58 4.02
N GLY A 201 -11.59 -17.87 3.77
CA GLY A 201 -11.55 -16.69 2.91
C GLY A 201 -11.95 -15.39 3.60
N ASP A 202 -12.01 -15.35 4.94
CA ASP A 202 -12.32 -14.14 5.69
C ASP A 202 -11.09 -13.25 5.86
N LEU A 203 -11.25 -11.95 5.61
CA LEU A 203 -10.23 -10.97 5.96
C LEU A 203 -10.42 -10.52 7.42
N VAL A 204 -9.44 -10.84 8.27
CA VAL A 204 -9.47 -10.48 9.69
C VAL A 204 -8.28 -9.61 10.06
N GLN A 205 -8.51 -8.64 10.94
CA GLN A 205 -7.44 -7.91 11.62
C GLN A 205 -6.91 -8.78 12.78
N ILE A 206 -5.58 -8.91 12.88
CA ILE A 206 -4.93 -9.43 14.09
C ILE A 206 -4.53 -8.21 14.92
N ASP A 207 -5.04 -8.16 16.15
CA ASP A 207 -4.72 -7.09 17.09
C ASP A 207 -3.27 -7.24 17.56
N LEU A 208 -2.52 -6.17 17.43
CA LEU A 208 -1.14 -6.10 17.90
C LEU A 208 -1.12 -5.37 19.25
N PRO A 209 -0.30 -5.82 20.19
CA PRO A 209 -0.18 -5.14 21.47
C PRO A 209 0.32 -3.72 21.24
N SER A 210 -0.20 -2.79 22.03
CA SER A 210 0.35 -1.44 22.06
C SER A 210 1.83 -1.54 22.46
N SER A 211 2.75 -1.00 21.65
CA SER A 211 4.15 -0.83 22.05
C SER A 211 4.18 -0.35 23.49
N PRO A 212 4.92 -1.01 24.40
CA PRO A 212 5.04 -0.51 25.76
C PRO A 212 5.59 0.90 25.66
N THR A 213 4.75 1.88 26.03
CA THR A 213 5.17 3.25 26.23
C THR A 213 6.38 3.18 27.14
N GLU A 214 7.50 3.75 26.68
CA GLU A 214 8.73 3.88 27.45
C GLU A 214 8.36 4.30 28.86
N SER A 215 8.42 3.34 29.79
CA SER A 215 8.09 3.57 31.19
C SER A 215 9.13 4.56 31.68
N VAL A 216 8.67 5.81 31.80
CA VAL A 216 9.35 6.93 32.42
C VAL A 216 10.13 6.41 33.62
N ARG A 217 11.44 6.25 33.47
CA ARG A 217 12.35 6.18 34.61
C ARG A 217 12.43 7.58 35.20
N ARG A 218 11.45 7.93 36.01
CA ARG A 218 11.58 8.90 37.10
C ARG A 218 11.69 8.10 38.40
N GLY A 219 12.66 8.48 39.23
CA GLY A 219 12.93 7.95 40.57
C GLY A 219 14.09 6.97 40.54
N ASP A 220 15.23 7.20 41.20
CA ASP A 220 15.60 8.19 42.21
C ASP A 220 17.11 8.49 42.10
#